data_AF-A0A950FPJ4-F1
#
_entry.id   AF-A0A950FPJ4-F1
#
_cell.length_a   1.000
_cell.length_b   1.000
_cell.length_c   1.000
_cell.angle_alpha   90.00
_cell.angle_beta   90.00
_cell.angle_gamma   90.00
#
_symmetry.space_group_name_H-M   'P 1'
#
loop_
_entity.id
_entity.type
_entity.pdbx_description
1 polymer ?
#
loop_
_entity_poly.entity_id
_entity_poly.type
_entity_poly.pdbx_seq_one_letter_code
_entity_poly.pdbx_strand_id
1 'polypeptide(L)'
;MSEKIEGKPADGGGDRTNPFLQFLTSLEAVPGQIIEGMNRQTTDEDHKAAIKAYGDAFRAQIQGLSAYLRDEHSRLSPQAQAEVSRVVTMSGSSALFSGVATLSRNLSSTTARLSVSGIIAEIKKIIKVLLGIFHPVVAPWLDGIIALINEILHDLFGIGSPALASTLSRMHQDYMHEQILLARLNRERAAFSEIGKNDFGSEGI
;
A
#
# COMPACT_ATOMS: atom_id res chain seq x y z
N MET A 1 14.66 53.37 19.96
CA MET A 1 15.08 52.63 18.74
C MET A 1 14.89 51.16 19.03
N SER A 2 13.78 50.59 18.56
CA SER A 2 13.43 49.18 18.76
C SER A 2 13.87 48.41 17.52
N GLU A 3 14.86 47.54 17.66
CA GLU A 3 15.16 46.55 16.62
C GLU A 3 14.13 45.43 16.70
N LYS A 4 13.31 45.37 15.65
CA LYS A 4 12.39 44.29 15.34
C LYS A 4 13.23 43.14 14.79
N ILE A 5 13.45 42.08 15.57
CA ILE A 5 13.99 40.82 15.04
C ILE A 5 12.82 40.12 14.36
N GLU A 6 12.74 40.26 13.03
CA GLU A 6 11.86 39.46 12.17
C GLU A 6 12.30 38.00 12.23
N GLY A 7 11.49 37.18 12.90
CA GLY A 7 11.56 35.73 12.80
C GLY A 7 11.28 35.30 11.37
N LYS A 8 12.33 34.90 10.66
CA LYS A 8 12.26 34.23 9.37
C LYS A 8 11.36 32.98 9.50
N PRO A 9 10.40 32.74 8.58
CA PRO A 9 9.61 31.52 8.61
C PRO A 9 10.54 30.33 8.42
N ALA A 10 10.42 29.33 9.30
CA ALA A 10 11.10 28.05 9.17
C ALA A 10 10.61 27.40 7.86
N ASP A 11 11.48 27.47 6.86
CA ASP A 11 11.28 26.93 5.53
C ASP A 11 11.07 25.42 5.61
N GLY A 12 10.04 24.91 4.93
CA GLY A 12 9.54 23.53 4.96
C GLY A 12 10.47 22.51 4.30
N GLY A 13 11.72 22.44 4.76
CA GLY A 13 12.76 21.54 4.24
C GLY A 13 12.74 20.12 4.80
N GLY A 14 11.88 19.82 5.79
CA GLY A 14 11.83 18.51 6.45
C GLY A 14 11.17 17.39 5.64
N ASP A 15 10.46 17.72 4.57
CA ASP A 15 9.54 16.79 3.90
C ASP A 15 10.23 15.95 2.79
N ARG A 16 11.34 16.45 2.22
CA ARG A 16 12.03 15.79 1.09
C ARG A 16 13.05 14.74 1.50
N THR A 17 13.40 14.59 2.77
CA THR A 17 14.42 13.65 3.23
C THR A 17 13.86 12.43 3.95
N ASN A 18 12.59 12.44 4.35
CA ASN A 18 11.97 11.31 5.04
C ASN A 18 11.48 10.26 4.01
N PRO A 19 12.07 9.04 3.99
CA PRO A 19 11.69 7.99 3.03
C PRO A 19 10.22 7.58 3.13
N PHE A 20 9.64 7.58 4.34
CA PHE A 20 8.25 7.24 4.55
C PHE A 20 7.29 8.29 3.97
N LEU A 21 7.60 9.59 4.11
CA LEU A 21 6.77 10.64 3.53
C LEU A 21 6.83 10.64 1.99
N GLN A 22 8.00 10.33 1.42
CA GLN A 22 8.13 10.09 -0.02
C GLN A 22 7.33 8.86 -0.49
N PHE A 23 7.33 7.78 0.30
CA PHE A 23 6.50 6.60 0.04
C PHE A 23 5.02 6.96 0.01
N LEU A 24 4.52 7.71 1.00
CA LEU A 24 3.12 8.13 1.04
C LEU A 24 2.76 9.04 -0.15
N THR A 25 3.65 9.97 -0.50
CA THR A 25 3.47 10.84 -1.68
C THR A 25 3.38 10.02 -2.97
N SER A 26 4.25 9.02 -3.12
CA SER A 26 4.25 8.12 -4.27
C SER A 26 3.00 7.25 -4.31
N LEU A 27 2.55 6.77 -3.15
CA LEU A 27 1.31 6.00 -3.00
C LEU A 27 0.09 6.84 -3.41
N GLU A 28 0.00 8.09 -2.95
CA GLU A 28 -1.08 9.02 -3.29
C GLU A 28 -1.12 9.38 -4.79
N ALA A 29 0.01 9.28 -5.50
CA ALA A 29 0.09 9.52 -6.95
C ALA A 29 -0.41 8.34 -7.80
N VAL A 30 -0.39 7.11 -7.28
CA VAL A 30 -0.74 5.88 -8.03
C VAL A 30 -2.13 5.94 -8.69
N PRO A 31 -3.22 6.34 -7.99
CA PRO A 31 -4.53 6.43 -8.61
C PRO A 31 -4.54 7.36 -9.82
N GLY A 32 -3.89 8.53 -9.72
CA GLY A 32 -3.80 9.48 -10.82
C GLY A 32 -3.14 8.87 -12.06
N GLN A 33 -2.01 8.20 -11.88
CA GLN A 33 -1.27 7.55 -12.96
C GLN A 33 -2.10 6.46 -13.66
N ILE A 34 -2.78 5.62 -12.89
CA ILE A 34 -3.59 4.52 -13.42
C ILE A 34 -4.83 5.06 -14.15
N ILE A 35 -5.58 5.98 -13.54
CA ILE A 35 -6.81 6.54 -14.11
C ILE A 35 -6.50 7.30 -15.41
N GLU A 36 -5.44 8.10 -15.42
CA GLU A 36 -4.99 8.79 -16.63
C GLU A 36 -4.57 7.79 -17.72
N GLY A 37 -3.83 6.75 -17.34
CA GLY A 37 -3.45 5.66 -18.21
C GLY A 37 -4.63 4.94 -18.86
N MET A 38 -5.69 4.68 -18.10
CA MET A 38 -6.92 4.03 -18.59
C MET A 38 -7.72 4.95 -19.52
N ASN A 39 -7.91 6.22 -19.15
CA ASN A 39 -8.66 7.19 -19.95
C ASN A 39 -8.03 7.45 -21.32
N ARG A 40 -6.71 7.41 -21.43
CA ARG A 40 -6.00 7.56 -22.72
C ARG A 40 -6.27 6.43 -23.71
N GLN A 41 -6.78 5.28 -23.25
CA GLN A 41 -6.88 4.06 -24.04
C GLN A 41 -8.31 3.74 -24.48
N THR A 42 -9.28 4.61 -24.17
CA THR A 42 -10.66 4.39 -24.55
C THR A 42 -11.33 5.68 -25.00
N THR A 43 -12.09 5.58 -26.10
CA THR A 43 -12.96 6.63 -26.60
C THR A 43 -14.43 6.39 -26.25
N ASP A 44 -14.72 5.24 -25.63
CA ASP A 44 -16.06 4.83 -25.23
C ASP A 44 -16.48 5.59 -23.96
N GLU A 45 -17.63 6.28 -24.02
CA GLU A 45 -18.11 7.11 -22.92
C GLU A 45 -18.58 6.28 -21.72
N ASP A 46 -19.11 5.08 -21.93
CA ASP A 46 -19.51 4.18 -20.85
C ASP A 46 -18.27 3.65 -20.13
N HIS A 47 -17.21 3.32 -20.86
CA HIS A 47 -15.92 2.98 -20.26
C HIS A 47 -15.34 4.15 -19.46
N LYS A 48 -15.38 5.37 -19.97
CA LYS A 48 -14.92 6.56 -19.23
C LYS A 48 -15.73 6.79 -17.95
N ALA A 49 -17.05 6.60 -18.02
CA ALA A 49 -17.92 6.72 -16.85
C ALA A 49 -17.56 5.65 -15.78
N ALA A 50 -17.34 4.41 -16.20
CA ALA A 50 -16.89 3.34 -15.30
C ALA A 50 -15.49 3.61 -14.72
N ILE A 51 -14.52 4.05 -15.55
CA ILE A 51 -13.17 4.45 -15.10
C ILE A 51 -13.27 5.57 -14.07
N LYS A 52 -14.16 6.56 -14.29
CA LYS A 52 -14.37 7.65 -13.33
C LYS A 52 -14.93 7.13 -12.01
N ALA A 53 -15.97 6.30 -12.04
CA ALA A 53 -16.61 5.79 -10.82
C ALA A 53 -15.65 4.97 -9.96
N TYR A 54 -14.99 3.96 -10.55
CA TYR A 54 -14.00 3.14 -9.84
C TYR A 54 -12.73 3.93 -9.52
N GLY A 55 -12.32 4.84 -10.39
CA GLY A 55 -11.16 5.71 -10.17
C GLY A 55 -11.33 6.67 -9.00
N ASP A 56 -12.51 7.28 -8.86
CA ASP A 56 -12.81 8.16 -7.72
C ASP A 56 -12.83 7.37 -6.40
N ALA A 57 -13.42 6.16 -6.41
CA ALA A 57 -13.37 5.25 -5.26
C ALA A 57 -11.92 4.83 -4.92
N PHE A 58 -11.11 4.47 -5.93
CA PHE A 58 -9.72 4.10 -5.74
C PHE A 58 -8.89 5.24 -5.14
N ARG A 59 -9.08 6.47 -5.66
CA ARG A 59 -8.41 7.67 -5.15
C ARG A 59 -8.76 7.92 -3.69
N ALA A 60 -10.05 7.89 -3.35
CA ALA A 60 -10.52 8.10 -1.98
C ALA A 60 -9.94 7.03 -1.03
N GLN A 61 -9.93 5.77 -1.46
CA GLN A 61 -9.37 4.66 -0.70
C GLN A 61 -7.89 4.85 -0.38
N ILE A 62 -7.09 5.19 -1.40
CA ILE A 62 -5.64 5.42 -1.23
C ILE A 62 -5.37 6.66 -0.37
N GLN A 63 -6.11 7.75 -0.57
CA GLN A 63 -5.97 8.96 0.25
C GLN A 63 -6.31 8.70 1.73
N GLY A 64 -7.41 7.99 2.00
CA GLY A 64 -7.79 7.62 3.35
C GLY A 64 -6.75 6.74 4.03
N LEU A 65 -6.22 5.75 3.31
CA LEU A 65 -5.16 4.88 3.81
C LEU A 65 -3.86 5.67 4.07
N SER A 66 -3.42 6.51 3.13
CA SER A 66 -2.22 7.33 3.31
C SER A 66 -2.36 8.31 4.48
N ALA A 67 -3.54 8.90 4.68
CA ALA A 67 -3.82 9.75 5.83
C ALA A 67 -3.75 8.97 7.15
N TYR A 68 -4.33 7.77 7.21
CA TYR A 68 -4.24 6.88 8.37
C TYR A 68 -2.78 6.52 8.70
N LEU A 69 -2.00 6.08 7.70
CA LEU A 69 -0.59 5.74 7.89
C LEU A 69 0.24 6.94 8.37
N ARG A 70 -0.06 8.14 7.87
CA ARG A 70 0.60 9.40 8.28
C ARG A 70 0.29 9.74 9.74
N ASP A 71 -0.98 9.62 10.15
CA ASP A 71 -1.41 9.86 11.54
C ASP A 71 -0.75 8.87 12.50
N GLU A 72 -0.78 7.57 12.19
CA GLU A 72 -0.12 6.55 13.01
C GLU A 72 1.40 6.78 13.12
N HIS A 73 2.08 7.08 12.00
CA HIS A 73 3.50 7.41 12.02
C HIS A 73 3.82 8.62 12.92
N SER A 74 2.96 9.65 12.92
CA SER A 74 3.16 10.86 13.74
C SER A 74 3.11 10.59 15.25
N ARG A 75 2.44 9.51 15.67
CA ARG A 75 2.29 9.09 17.07
C ARG A 75 3.43 8.18 17.55
N LEU A 76 4.27 7.70 16.64
CA LEU A 76 5.38 6.81 16.97
C LEU A 76 6.51 7.56 17.69
N SER A 77 7.29 6.80 18.46
CA SER A 77 8.57 7.28 18.98
C SER A 77 9.56 7.55 17.83
N PRO A 78 10.57 8.42 18.01
CA PRO A 78 11.57 8.68 16.98
C PRO A 78 12.30 7.42 16.50
N GLN A 79 12.54 6.45 17.39
CA GLN A 79 13.14 5.17 17.04
C GLN A 79 12.23 4.33 16.14
N ALA A 80 10.93 4.27 16.45
CA ALA A 80 9.96 3.55 15.62
C ALA A 80 9.77 4.24 14.25
N GLN A 81 9.78 5.58 14.18
CA GLN A 81 9.77 6.32 12.91
C GLN A 81 11.01 6.01 12.05
N ALA A 82 12.19 5.88 12.67
CA ALA A 82 13.39 5.46 11.97
C ALA A 82 13.29 4.03 11.42
N GLU A 83 12.65 3.12 12.16
CA GLU A 83 12.42 1.74 11.72
C GLU A 83 11.46 1.68 10.52
N VAL A 84 10.36 2.45 10.55
CA VAL A 84 9.45 2.61 9.41
C VAL A 84 10.22 3.08 8.17
N SER A 85 11.05 4.11 8.34
CA SER A 85 11.87 4.65 7.25
C SER A 85 12.83 3.60 6.68
N ARG A 86 13.45 2.80 7.56
CA ARG A 86 14.34 1.70 7.16
C ARG A 86 13.59 0.63 6.36
N VAL A 87 12.41 0.21 6.81
CA VAL A 87 11.58 -0.77 6.09
C VAL A 87 11.23 -0.27 4.69
N VAL A 88 10.80 0.99 4.58
CA VAL A 88 10.49 1.60 3.28
C VAL A 88 11.71 1.60 2.35
N THR A 89 12.89 1.96 2.85
CA THR A 89 14.13 1.94 2.06
C THR A 89 14.53 0.52 1.64
N MET A 90 14.42 -0.46 2.55
CA MET A 90 14.79 -1.86 2.27
C MET A 90 13.84 -2.56 1.30
N SER A 91 12.57 -2.14 1.26
CA SER A 91 11.53 -2.76 0.43
C SER A 91 11.67 -2.53 -1.08
N GLY A 92 12.53 -1.60 -1.52
CA GLY A 92 12.63 -1.22 -2.94
C GLY A 92 11.38 -0.50 -3.46
N SER A 93 10.60 0.14 -2.59
CA SER A 93 9.31 0.77 -2.94
C SER A 93 9.40 1.82 -4.06
N SER A 94 10.52 2.55 -4.14
CA SER A 94 10.77 3.52 -5.22
C SER A 94 10.77 2.88 -6.61
N ALA A 95 11.34 1.67 -6.75
CA ALA A 95 11.35 0.92 -8.01
C ALA A 95 9.95 0.43 -8.36
N LEU A 96 9.16 -0.02 -7.37
CA LEU A 96 7.77 -0.41 -7.55
C LEU A 96 6.93 0.76 -8.08
N PHE A 97 6.99 1.92 -7.43
CA PHE A 97 6.26 3.12 -7.88
C PHE A 97 6.70 3.61 -9.26
N SER A 98 8.01 3.57 -9.56
CA SER A 98 8.53 3.88 -10.90
C SER A 98 7.98 2.91 -11.96
N GLY A 99 7.88 1.62 -11.60
CA GLY A 99 7.25 0.59 -12.43
C GLY A 99 5.78 0.90 -12.71
N VAL A 100 4.99 1.25 -11.69
CA VAL A 100 3.59 1.69 -11.87
C VAL A 100 3.52 2.89 -12.81
N ALA A 101 4.32 3.93 -12.57
CA ALA A 101 4.31 5.15 -13.38
C ALA A 101 4.66 4.88 -14.85
N THR A 102 5.59 3.95 -15.09
CA THR A 102 6.03 3.58 -16.44
C THR A 102 4.98 2.75 -17.15
N LEU A 103 4.49 1.69 -16.51
CA LEU A 103 3.54 0.74 -17.11
C LEU A 103 2.15 1.37 -17.30
N SER A 104 1.76 2.30 -16.41
CA SER A 104 0.47 3.01 -16.50
C SER A 104 0.34 3.84 -17.77
N ARG A 105 1.45 4.19 -18.44
CA ARG A 105 1.42 4.91 -19.73
C ARG A 105 0.83 4.06 -20.86
N ASN A 106 0.83 2.73 -20.74
CA ASN A 106 0.40 1.81 -21.79
C ASN A 106 -0.58 0.73 -21.27
N LEU A 107 -1.65 1.15 -20.60
CA LEU A 107 -2.68 0.25 -20.07
C LEU A 107 -3.63 -0.32 -21.13
N SER A 108 -3.38 -0.18 -22.43
CA SER A 108 -4.07 -1.00 -23.44
C SER A 108 -3.56 -2.44 -23.46
N SER A 109 -2.33 -2.67 -22.99
CA SER A 109 -1.75 -4.01 -22.92
C SER A 109 -2.25 -4.78 -21.69
N THR A 110 -2.77 -5.99 -21.91
CA THR A 110 -3.10 -6.95 -20.86
C THR A 110 -1.91 -7.20 -19.93
N THR A 111 -0.71 -7.36 -20.50
CA THR A 111 0.52 -7.54 -19.73
C THR A 111 0.81 -6.34 -18.84
N ALA A 112 0.61 -5.12 -19.33
CA ALA A 112 0.81 -3.92 -18.51
C ALA A 112 -0.18 -3.86 -17.34
N ARG A 113 -1.46 -4.15 -17.58
CA ARG A 113 -2.50 -4.20 -16.52
C ARG A 113 -2.18 -5.26 -15.46
N LEU A 114 -1.79 -6.47 -15.89
CA LEU A 114 -1.40 -7.55 -14.98
C LEU A 114 -0.15 -7.18 -14.16
N SER A 115 0.88 -6.63 -14.81
CA SER A 115 2.10 -6.20 -14.12
C SER A 115 1.83 -5.08 -13.12
N VAL A 116 0.99 -4.10 -13.46
CA VAL A 116 0.60 -3.04 -12.50
C VAL A 116 -0.17 -3.65 -11.33
N SER A 117 -1.14 -4.53 -11.58
CA SER A 117 -1.87 -5.25 -10.51
C SER A 117 -0.91 -6.01 -9.58
N GLY A 118 0.07 -6.73 -10.14
CA GLY A 118 1.10 -7.41 -9.37
C GLY A 118 1.96 -6.46 -8.53
N ILE A 119 2.40 -5.35 -9.10
CA ILE A 119 3.17 -4.33 -8.37
C ILE A 119 2.35 -3.73 -7.20
N ILE A 120 1.06 -3.47 -7.40
CA ILE A 120 0.20 -2.99 -6.31
C ILE A 120 0.04 -4.04 -5.22
N ALA A 121 -0.05 -5.33 -5.56
CA ALA A 121 -0.08 -6.40 -4.56
C ALA A 121 1.19 -6.40 -3.68
N GLU A 122 2.36 -6.14 -4.27
CA GLU A 122 3.62 -5.99 -3.52
C GLU A 122 3.64 -4.72 -2.65
N ILE A 123 3.16 -3.58 -3.16
CA ILE A 123 3.02 -2.35 -2.37
C ILE A 123 2.10 -2.57 -1.16
N LYS A 124 1.01 -3.32 -1.31
CA LYS A 124 0.12 -3.68 -0.21
C LYS A 124 0.82 -4.53 0.86
N LYS A 125 1.72 -5.44 0.47
CA LYS A 125 2.52 -6.22 1.43
C LYS A 125 3.41 -5.29 2.26
N ILE A 126 4.03 -4.29 1.63
CA ILE A 126 4.81 -3.26 2.34
C ILE A 126 3.92 -2.53 3.34
N ILE A 127 2.73 -2.08 2.94
CA ILE A 127 1.77 -1.42 3.85
C ILE A 127 1.43 -2.31 5.05
N LYS A 128 1.20 -3.62 4.84
CA LYS A 128 0.94 -4.57 5.94
C LYS A 128 2.11 -4.69 6.90
N VAL A 129 3.34 -4.69 6.41
CA VAL A 129 4.55 -4.68 7.27
C VAL A 129 4.58 -3.40 8.11
N LEU A 130 4.31 -2.24 7.50
CA LEU A 130 4.27 -0.96 8.22
C LEU A 130 3.19 -0.95 9.32
N LEU A 131 2.00 -1.49 9.04
CA LEU A 131 0.95 -1.63 10.03
C LEU A 131 1.33 -2.53 11.20
N GLY A 132 2.15 -3.56 10.97
CA GLY A 132 2.70 -4.40 12.03
C GLY A 132 3.69 -3.67 12.95
N ILE A 133 4.32 -2.58 12.46
CA ILE A 133 5.14 -1.69 13.29
C ILE A 133 4.24 -0.76 14.12
N PHE A 134 3.16 -0.25 13.53
CA PHE A 134 2.25 0.67 14.21
C PHE A 134 1.44 -0.03 15.31
N HIS A 135 1.02 -1.26 15.03
CA HIS A 135 0.20 -2.06 15.94
C HIS A 135 0.78 -3.47 16.05
N PRO A 136 1.11 -3.95 17.26
CA PRO A 136 1.50 -5.34 17.48
C PRO A 136 0.41 -6.34 17.04
N VAL A 137 -0.86 -5.91 17.05
CA VAL A 137 -2.01 -6.64 16.53
C VAL A 137 -2.76 -5.73 15.56
N VAL A 138 -2.68 -6.03 14.27
CA VAL A 138 -3.42 -5.29 13.23
C VAL A 138 -4.90 -5.62 13.35
N ALA A 139 -5.73 -4.59 13.43
CA ALA A 139 -7.18 -4.77 13.52
C ALA A 139 -7.73 -5.42 12.23
N PRO A 140 -8.59 -6.45 12.29
CA PRO A 140 -9.06 -7.18 11.11
C PRO A 140 -9.75 -6.31 10.04
N TRP A 141 -10.35 -5.19 10.44
CA TRP A 141 -10.99 -4.25 9.51
C TRP A 141 -9.97 -3.58 8.58
N LEU A 142 -8.72 -3.36 9.02
CA LEU A 142 -7.66 -2.78 8.17
C LEU A 142 -7.31 -3.72 7.02
N ASP A 143 -7.29 -5.03 7.25
CA ASP A 143 -7.09 -6.01 6.19
C ASP A 143 -8.20 -5.96 5.15
N GLY A 144 -9.46 -5.77 5.57
CA GLY A 144 -10.59 -5.56 4.66
C GLY A 144 -10.44 -4.31 3.81
N ILE A 145 -10.06 -3.19 4.42
CA ILE A 145 -9.77 -1.93 3.73
C ILE A 145 -8.62 -2.09 2.72
N ILE A 146 -7.57 -2.82 3.07
CA ILE A 146 -6.46 -3.11 2.14
C ILE A 146 -6.89 -4.06 1.02
N ALA A 147 -7.78 -5.02 1.30
CA ALA A 147 -8.30 -5.96 0.31
C ALA A 147 -9.09 -5.24 -0.80
N LEU A 148 -9.92 -4.26 -0.43
CA LEU A 148 -10.71 -3.44 -1.36
C LEU A 148 -9.89 -2.79 -2.48
N ILE A 149 -8.61 -2.48 -2.24
CA ILE A 149 -7.72 -1.95 -3.29
C ILE A 149 -7.65 -2.89 -4.50
N ASN A 150 -7.56 -4.21 -4.26
CA ASN A 150 -7.49 -5.17 -5.37
C ASN A 150 -8.84 -5.32 -6.05
N GLU A 151 -9.93 -5.34 -5.30
CA GLU A 151 -11.28 -5.42 -5.87
C GLU A 151 -11.53 -4.25 -6.84
N ILE A 152 -11.25 -3.02 -6.39
CA ILE A 152 -11.39 -1.82 -7.22
C ILE A 152 -10.47 -1.90 -8.44
N LEU A 153 -9.21 -2.33 -8.28
CA LEU A 153 -8.29 -2.46 -9.42
C LEU A 153 -8.68 -3.57 -10.39
N HIS A 154 -9.30 -4.66 -9.92
CA HIS A 154 -9.78 -5.73 -10.78
C HIS A 154 -10.93 -5.25 -11.64
N ASP A 155 -11.88 -4.54 -11.05
CA ASP A 155 -12.98 -3.95 -11.80
C ASP A 155 -12.44 -2.91 -12.79
N LEU A 156 -11.54 -2.03 -12.34
CA LEU A 156 -10.95 -0.98 -13.19
C LEU A 156 -10.18 -1.56 -14.38
N PHE A 157 -9.29 -2.53 -14.17
CA PHE A 157 -8.52 -3.16 -15.24
C PHE A 157 -9.34 -4.15 -16.07
N GLY A 158 -10.44 -4.67 -15.53
CA GLY A 158 -11.37 -5.56 -16.21
C GLY A 158 -12.29 -4.84 -17.21
N ILE A 159 -12.40 -3.51 -17.16
CA ILE A 159 -13.21 -2.73 -18.11
C ILE A 159 -12.80 -3.07 -19.55
N GLY A 160 -13.81 -3.46 -20.35
CA GLY A 160 -13.66 -3.84 -21.75
C GLY A 160 -13.00 -5.21 -21.99
N SER A 161 -12.70 -6.00 -20.96
CA SER A 161 -12.09 -7.33 -21.12
C SER A 161 -12.53 -8.34 -20.04
N PRO A 162 -13.60 -9.13 -20.30
CA PRO A 162 -14.05 -10.18 -19.38
C PRO A 162 -12.98 -11.24 -19.08
N ALA A 163 -12.13 -11.57 -20.07
CA ALA A 163 -11.04 -12.52 -19.90
C ALA A 163 -10.00 -12.01 -18.88
N LEU A 164 -9.64 -10.73 -18.97
CA LEU A 164 -8.74 -10.10 -18.01
C LEU A 164 -9.39 -9.98 -16.63
N ALA A 165 -10.67 -9.62 -16.55
CA ALA A 165 -11.41 -9.57 -15.30
C ALA A 165 -11.36 -10.92 -14.57
N SER A 166 -11.56 -12.04 -15.28
CA SER A 166 -11.47 -13.38 -14.70
C SER A 166 -10.05 -13.75 -14.24
N THR A 167 -9.03 -13.29 -14.97
CA THR A 167 -7.61 -13.55 -14.63
C THR A 167 -7.24 -12.79 -13.36
N LEU A 168 -7.61 -11.52 -13.28
CA LEU A 168 -7.41 -10.67 -12.12
C LEU A 168 -8.16 -11.20 -10.88
N SER A 169 -9.40 -11.64 -11.06
CA SER A 169 -10.16 -12.31 -10.00
C SER A 169 -9.45 -13.55 -9.47
N ARG A 170 -8.87 -14.38 -10.34
CA ARG A 170 -8.11 -15.56 -9.93
C ARG A 170 -6.84 -15.19 -9.17
N MET A 171 -6.08 -14.22 -9.66
CA MET A 171 -4.91 -13.68 -8.94
C MET A 171 -5.29 -13.14 -7.56
N HIS A 172 -6.48 -12.55 -7.42
CA HIS A 172 -6.99 -12.12 -6.12
C HIS A 172 -7.14 -13.29 -5.14
N GLN A 173 -7.79 -14.36 -5.61
CA GLN A 173 -8.08 -15.53 -4.81
C GLN A 173 -6.78 -16.21 -4.37
N ASP A 174 -5.80 -16.30 -5.28
CA ASP A 174 -4.47 -16.82 -4.99
C ASP A 174 -3.76 -15.99 -3.91
N TYR A 175 -3.81 -14.66 -4.00
CA TYR A 175 -3.26 -13.78 -2.97
C TYR A 175 -3.94 -13.97 -1.61
N MET A 176 -5.28 -14.08 -1.58
CA MET A 176 -6.01 -14.32 -0.33
C MET A 176 -5.64 -15.68 0.26
N HIS A 177 -5.43 -16.70 -0.58
CA HIS A 177 -4.98 -18.02 -0.15
C HIS A 177 -3.56 -17.97 0.45
N GLU A 178 -2.62 -17.27 -0.20
CA GLU A 178 -1.28 -17.03 0.33
C GLU A 178 -1.33 -16.39 1.72
N GLN A 179 -2.20 -15.39 1.92
CA GLN A 179 -2.35 -14.73 3.22
C GLN A 179 -2.89 -15.66 4.31
N ILE A 180 -3.82 -16.56 3.97
CA ILE A 180 -4.33 -17.57 4.91
C ILE A 180 -3.21 -18.53 5.33
N LEU A 181 -2.38 -18.97 4.38
CA LEU A 181 -1.24 -19.84 4.65
C LEU A 181 -0.20 -19.15 5.54
N LEU A 182 0.15 -17.90 5.26
CA LEU A 182 1.06 -17.11 6.09
C LEU A 182 0.50 -16.90 7.50
N ALA A 183 -0.80 -16.59 7.64
CA ALA A 183 -1.45 -16.45 8.94
C ALA A 183 -1.46 -17.78 9.73
N ARG A 184 -1.56 -18.92 9.04
CA ARG A 184 -1.44 -20.24 9.67
C ARG A 184 0.00 -20.51 10.14
N LEU A 185 0.99 -20.28 9.28
CA LEU A 185 2.40 -20.43 9.63
C LEU A 185 2.81 -19.54 10.80
N ASN A 186 2.32 -18.29 10.84
CA ASN A 186 2.59 -17.38 11.95
C ASN A 186 1.97 -17.85 13.27
N ARG A 187 0.74 -18.40 13.24
CA ARG A 187 0.12 -19.02 14.42
C ARG A 187 0.91 -20.23 14.91
N GLU A 188 1.35 -21.09 13.99
CA GLU A 188 2.16 -22.27 14.32
C GLU A 188 3.51 -21.84 14.93
N ARG A 189 4.21 -20.87 14.33
CA ARG A 189 5.46 -20.30 14.90
C ARG A 189 5.27 -19.70 16.29
N ALA A 190 4.18 -18.96 16.52
CA ALA A 190 3.88 -18.39 17.82
C ALA A 190 3.66 -19.50 18.87
N ALA A 191 2.91 -20.55 18.53
CA ALA A 191 2.71 -21.70 19.41
C ALA A 191 4.03 -22.42 19.74
N PHE A 192 4.93 -22.61 18.77
CA PHE A 192 6.26 -23.18 19.03
C PHE A 192 7.13 -22.30 19.92
N SER A 193 7.04 -20.97 19.80
CA SER A 193 7.77 -20.03 20.65
C SER A 193 7.27 -20.02 22.10
N GLU A 194 6.01 -20.36 22.36
CA GLU A 194 5.47 -20.47 23.72
C GLU A 194 5.84 -21.80 24.39
N ILE A 195 5.87 -22.90 23.65
CA ILE A 195 6.31 -24.21 24.16
C ILE A 195 7.76 -24.14 24.66
N GLY A 196 8.66 -23.48 23.92
CA GLY A 196 10.06 -23.30 24.32
C GLY A 196 10.28 -22.40 25.54
N LYS A 197 9.31 -21.57 25.94
CA LYS A 197 9.39 -20.78 27.19
C LYS A 197 8.94 -21.57 28.42
N ASN A 198 8.05 -22.54 28.25
CA ASN A 198 7.51 -23.34 29.36
C ASN A 198 8.45 -24.48 29.78
N ASP A 199 9.33 -24.96 28.88
CA ASP A 199 10.28 -26.04 29.19
C ASP A 199 11.51 -25.58 30.01
N PHE A 200 11.81 -24.28 30.11
CA PHE A 200 12.92 -23.76 30.92
C PHE A 200 12.48 -23.08 32.23
N GLY A 201 11.18 -23.04 32.53
CA GLY A 201 10.62 -22.32 33.68
C GLY A 201 10.15 -23.21 34.85
N SER A 202 10.35 -24.53 34.80
CA SER A 202 9.82 -25.47 35.81
C SER A 202 10.86 -26.29 36.57
N GLU A 203 12.15 -25.98 36.45
CA GLU A 203 13.18 -26.50 37.35
C GLU A 203 13.82 -25.36 38.15
N GLY A 204 13.32 -25.11 39.36
CA GLY A 204 13.90 -24.12 40.26
C GLY A 204 13.01 -23.80 41.46
N ILE A 205 13.07 -24.68 42.47
CA ILE A 205 12.65 -24.46 43.86
C ILE A 205 13.47 -23.34 44.49
#